data_AF-A0A327NRF6-F1
#
_entry.id   AF-A0A327NRF6-F1
#
_cell.length_a   1.000
_cell.length_b   1.000
_cell.length_c   1.000
_cell.angle_alpha   90.00
_cell.angle_beta   90.00
_cell.angle_gamma   90.00
#
_symmetry.space_group_name_H-M   'P 1'
#
loop_
_entity.id
_entity.type
_entity.pdbx_description
1 polymer ?
#
loop_
_entity_poly.entity_id
_entity_poly.type
_entity_poly.pdbx_seq_one_letter_code
_entity_poly.pdbx_strand_id
1 'polypeptide(L)'
;MTSNLNPQESLITFDIRPPWYWNAWSKLFYLLFLGCLCWFFYHLHLRRVAIQQNQIREKLEEKLRHQEEASQREIIMLQKEQLEQGLIQKSEELANSTMALIQKNELLVQLKDELNRVKARSGSRLPGEDFQRINTLIDTNISSEQDWKLFESNFNKVHEQFLKHLLEKYPDLGQGDLKLAAYLRMNLSTKEIAQLLNITHRSVELKRYRLRKKLDLDANTNLSEFMIKY
;
A
#
# COMPACT_ATOMS: atom_id res chain seq x y z
N MET A 1 -96.43 40.42 -97.59
CA MET A 1 -96.18 39.09 -98.19
C MET A 1 -94.92 38.53 -97.55
N THR A 2 -95.04 37.34 -96.94
CA THR A 2 -94.03 36.25 -96.83
C THR A 2 -92.61 36.59 -96.32
N SER A 3 -91.95 35.86 -95.42
CA SER A 3 -92.21 34.62 -94.68
C SER A 3 -90.93 34.29 -93.87
N ASN A 4 -91.08 33.47 -92.82
CA ASN A 4 -90.11 32.51 -92.24
C ASN A 4 -88.90 33.05 -91.42
N LEU A 5 -88.90 32.87 -90.09
CA LEU A 5 -88.56 31.65 -89.28
C LEU A 5 -87.05 31.40 -89.16
N ASN A 6 -86.48 31.53 -87.95
CA ASN A 6 -85.72 30.44 -87.30
C ASN A 6 -85.38 30.79 -85.82
N PRO A 7 -85.60 29.89 -84.83
CA PRO A 7 -85.10 30.04 -83.47
C PRO A 7 -83.67 29.51 -83.40
N GLN A 8 -82.69 30.39 -83.16
CA GLN A 8 -81.33 29.93 -82.90
C GLN A 8 -81.21 29.46 -81.45
N GLU A 9 -81.17 28.13 -81.26
CA GLU A 9 -80.73 27.50 -80.03
C GLU A 9 -79.24 27.83 -79.80
N SER A 10 -78.92 28.50 -78.69
CA SER A 10 -77.56 28.77 -78.29
C SER A 10 -76.96 27.54 -77.60
N LEU A 11 -76.20 26.74 -78.35
CA LEU A 11 -75.36 25.67 -77.81
C LEU A 11 -74.15 26.27 -77.10
N ILE A 12 -74.12 26.18 -75.76
CA ILE A 12 -72.96 26.55 -74.95
C ILE A 12 -72.03 25.34 -74.85
N THR A 13 -70.93 25.35 -75.59
CA THR A 13 -69.87 24.35 -75.50
C THR A 13 -69.00 24.63 -74.25
N PHE A 14 -69.21 23.84 -73.19
CA PHE A 14 -68.30 23.78 -72.05
C PHE A 14 -67.15 22.82 -72.36
N ASP A 15 -65.93 23.36 -72.50
CA ASP A 15 -64.71 22.55 -72.57
C ASP A 15 -64.12 22.41 -71.16
N ILE A 16 -64.18 21.19 -70.60
CA ILE A 16 -63.64 20.91 -69.27
C ILE A 16 -62.13 20.69 -69.43
N ARG A 17 -61.36 21.75 -69.20
CA ARG A 17 -59.90 21.64 -69.17
C ARG A 17 -59.48 20.58 -68.14
N PRO A 18 -58.45 19.77 -68.46
CA PRO A 18 -57.99 18.74 -67.55
C PRO A 18 -57.65 19.36 -66.19
N PRO A 19 -58.00 18.69 -65.09
CA PRO A 19 -57.75 19.21 -63.76
C PRO A 19 -56.29 19.62 -63.59
N TRP A 20 -56.04 20.72 -62.92
CA TRP A 20 -54.72 21.35 -62.72
C TRP A 20 -53.64 20.38 -62.17
N TYR A 21 -54.03 19.27 -61.53
CA TYR A 21 -53.13 18.23 -61.05
C TYR A 21 -52.62 17.25 -62.12
N TRP A 22 -53.16 17.29 -63.36
CA TRP A 22 -52.81 16.36 -64.45
C TRP A 22 -51.80 16.92 -65.47
N ASN A 23 -51.37 18.18 -65.30
CA ASN A 23 -50.29 18.77 -66.09
C ASN A 23 -48.95 18.05 -65.87
N ALA A 24 -48.12 17.97 -66.90
CA ALA A 24 -46.79 17.36 -66.83
C ALA A 24 -45.91 18.00 -65.73
N TRP A 25 -46.02 19.32 -65.56
CA TRP A 25 -45.35 20.08 -64.50
C TRP A 25 -45.79 19.66 -63.08
N SER A 26 -47.08 19.38 -62.88
CA SER A 26 -47.61 18.91 -61.59
C SER A 26 -47.05 17.52 -61.23
N LYS A 27 -46.91 16.62 -62.21
CA LYS A 27 -46.28 15.30 -62.02
C LYS A 27 -44.81 15.40 -61.65
N LEU A 28 -44.05 16.30 -62.31
CA LEU A 28 -42.66 16.58 -61.96
C LEU A 28 -42.53 17.11 -60.53
N PHE A 29 -43.44 18.01 -60.14
CA PHE A 29 -43.49 18.53 -58.77
C PHE A 29 -43.77 17.43 -57.74
N TYR A 30 -44.73 16.53 -57.98
CA TYR A 30 -45.00 15.40 -57.08
C TYR A 30 -43.81 14.44 -56.98
N LEU A 31 -43.09 14.18 -58.08
CA LEU A 31 -41.89 13.35 -58.08
C LEU A 31 -40.75 14.00 -57.27
N LEU A 32 -40.52 15.29 -57.46
CA LEU A 32 -39.53 16.04 -56.68
C LEU A 32 -39.91 16.08 -55.19
N PHE A 33 -41.18 16.34 -54.88
CA PHE A 33 -41.70 16.35 -53.52
C PHE A 33 -41.54 14.98 -52.84
N LEU A 34 -41.86 13.89 -53.53
CA LEU A 34 -41.67 12.53 -53.05
C LEU A 34 -40.19 12.23 -52.81
N GLY A 35 -39.30 12.63 -53.73
CA GLY A 35 -37.85 12.50 -53.59
C GLY A 35 -37.31 13.28 -52.38
N CYS A 36 -37.76 14.52 -52.19
CA CYS A 36 -37.42 15.34 -51.02
C CYS A 36 -37.93 14.72 -49.71
N LEU A 37 -39.15 14.16 -49.69
CA LEU A 37 -39.69 13.43 -48.54
C LEU A 37 -38.85 12.20 -48.21
N CYS A 38 -38.51 11.39 -49.21
CA CYS A 38 -37.65 10.21 -49.04
C CYS A 38 -36.26 10.60 -48.53
N TRP A 39 -35.64 11.64 -49.11
CA TRP A 39 -34.36 12.16 -48.65
C TRP A 39 -34.44 12.70 -47.22
N PHE A 40 -35.50 13.43 -46.87
CA PHE A 40 -35.73 13.95 -45.53
C PHE A 40 -35.88 12.81 -44.51
N PHE A 41 -36.70 11.79 -44.79
CA PHE A 41 -36.84 10.62 -43.92
C PHE A 41 -35.55 9.82 -43.80
N TYR A 42 -34.81 9.62 -44.89
CA TYR A 42 -33.49 8.99 -44.87
C TYR A 42 -32.51 9.76 -43.99
N HIS A 43 -32.48 11.09 -44.12
CA HIS A 43 -31.63 11.95 -43.31
C HIS A 43 -32.04 11.93 -41.82
N LEU A 44 -33.33 11.87 -41.50
CA LEU A 44 -33.82 11.71 -40.12
C LEU A 44 -33.45 10.34 -39.54
N HIS A 45 -33.57 9.27 -40.32
CA HIS A 45 -33.18 7.92 -39.92
C HIS A 45 -31.68 7.84 -39.60
N LEU A 46 -30.82 8.36 -40.50
CA LEU A 46 -29.38 8.42 -40.27
C LEU A 46 -29.02 9.24 -39.03
N ARG A 47 -29.69 10.39 -38.82
CA ARG A 47 -29.51 11.19 -37.58
C ARG A 47 -29.89 10.40 -36.33
N ARG A 48 -30.99 9.65 -36.36
CA ARG A 48 -31.44 8.82 -35.22
C ARG A 48 -30.42 7.73 -34.88
N VAL A 49 -29.91 7.02 -35.89
CA VAL A 49 -28.90 5.96 -35.69
C VAL A 49 -27.59 6.52 -35.12
N ALA A 50 -27.14 7.68 -35.61
CA ALA A 50 -25.93 8.34 -35.09
C ALA A 50 -26.05 8.70 -33.60
N ILE A 51 -27.22 9.19 -33.15
CA ILE A 51 -27.48 9.50 -31.74
C ILE A 51 -27.44 8.22 -30.88
N GLN A 52 -28.04 7.13 -31.35
CA GLN A 52 -28.04 5.84 -30.63
C GLN A 52 -26.62 5.25 -30.48
N GLN A 53 -25.80 5.35 -31.53
CA GLN A 53 -24.40 4.91 -31.50
C GLN A 53 -23.60 5.64 -30.43
N ASN A 54 -23.78 6.96 -30.30
CA ASN A 54 -23.11 7.75 -29.27
C ASN A 54 -23.50 7.30 -27.86
N GLN A 55 -24.77 7.04 -27.59
CA GLN A 55 -25.22 6.56 -26.27
C GLN A 55 -24.68 5.17 -25.93
N ILE A 56 -24.61 4.27 -26.91
CA ILE A 56 -24.02 2.93 -26.72
C ILE A 56 -22.53 3.06 -26.41
N ARG A 57 -21.85 3.94 -27.14
CA ARG A 57 -20.43 4.22 -26.95
C ARG A 57 -20.15 4.83 -25.57
N GLU A 58 -20.91 5.82 -25.14
CA GLU A 58 -20.78 6.42 -23.81
C GLU A 58 -20.98 5.38 -22.70
N LYS A 59 -22.01 4.54 -22.79
CA LYS A 59 -22.24 3.45 -21.82
C LYS A 59 -21.12 2.41 -21.83
N LEU A 60 -20.53 2.13 -23.00
CA LEU A 60 -19.39 1.22 -23.11
C LEU A 60 -18.15 1.84 -22.48
N GLU A 61 -17.86 3.11 -22.75
CA GLU A 61 -16.74 3.85 -22.17
C GLU A 61 -16.88 3.97 -20.64
N GLU A 62 -18.08 4.23 -20.13
CA GLU A 62 -18.37 4.26 -18.69
C GLU A 62 -18.15 2.89 -18.03
N LYS A 63 -18.63 1.81 -18.65
CA LYS A 63 -18.38 0.44 -18.17
C LYS A 63 -16.89 0.09 -18.15
N LEU A 64 -16.15 0.45 -19.20
CA LEU A 64 -14.71 0.22 -19.28
C LEU A 64 -13.98 0.99 -18.19
N ARG A 65 -14.31 2.27 -17.98
CA ARG A 65 -13.75 3.07 -16.88
C ARG A 65 -13.99 2.44 -15.52
N HIS A 66 -15.22 1.98 -15.24
CA HIS A 66 -15.51 1.30 -13.99
C HIS A 66 -14.76 -0.03 -13.84
N GLN A 67 -14.57 -0.79 -14.91
CA GLN A 67 -13.76 -2.01 -14.89
C GLN A 67 -12.28 -1.70 -14.64
N GLU A 68 -11.73 -0.67 -15.27
CA GLU A 68 -10.36 -0.21 -15.06
C GLU A 68 -10.15 0.26 -13.63
N GLU A 69 -11.06 1.09 -13.10
CA GLU A 69 -11.01 1.54 -11.69
C GLU A 69 -11.09 0.37 -10.71
N ALA A 70 -11.97 -0.60 -10.95
CA ALA A 70 -12.09 -1.79 -10.11
C ALA A 70 -10.80 -2.62 -10.15
N SER A 71 -10.23 -2.84 -11.34
CA SER A 71 -8.96 -3.55 -11.50
C SER A 71 -7.79 -2.81 -10.84
N GLN A 72 -7.71 -1.49 -10.97
CA GLN A 72 -6.69 -0.68 -10.30
C GLN A 72 -6.81 -0.76 -8.78
N ARG A 73 -8.03 -0.71 -8.24
CA ARG A 73 -8.26 -0.87 -6.79
C ARG A 73 -7.83 -2.25 -6.31
N GLU A 74 -8.13 -3.30 -7.07
CA GLU A 74 -7.71 -4.65 -6.77
C GLU A 74 -6.17 -4.78 -6.76
N ILE A 75 -5.49 -4.24 -7.77
CA ILE A 75 -4.02 -4.22 -7.82
C ILE A 75 -3.42 -3.49 -6.62
N ILE A 76 -3.95 -2.31 -6.27
CA ILE A 76 -3.49 -1.54 -5.10
C ILE A 76 -3.71 -2.33 -3.80
N MET A 77 -4.86 -3.01 -3.67
CA MET A 77 -5.17 -3.84 -2.52
C MET A 77 -4.18 -5.01 -2.38
N LEU A 78 -3.91 -5.72 -3.48
CA LEU A 78 -2.96 -6.83 -3.50
C LEU A 78 -1.54 -6.37 -3.19
N GLN A 79 -1.11 -5.23 -3.73
CA GLN A 79 0.18 -4.64 -3.41
C GLN A 79 0.29 -4.27 -1.94
N LYS A 80 -0.76 -3.66 -1.37
CA LYS A 80 -0.81 -3.33 0.05
C LYS A 80 -0.71 -4.59 0.91
N GLU A 81 -1.46 -5.63 0.59
CA GLU A 81 -1.41 -6.91 1.31
C GLU A 81 -0.01 -7.54 1.23
N GLN A 82 0.62 -7.56 0.06
CA GLN A 82 1.98 -8.07 -0.10
C GLN A 82 3.01 -7.27 0.72
N LEU A 83 2.87 -5.95 0.77
CA LEU A 83 3.74 -5.10 1.59
C LEU A 83 3.54 -5.36 3.08
N GLU A 84 2.30 -5.50 3.54
CA GLU A 84 1.97 -5.82 4.94
C GLU A 84 2.51 -7.20 5.33
N GLN A 85 2.31 -8.22 4.48
CA GLN A 85 2.88 -9.56 4.68
C GLN A 85 4.40 -9.53 4.73
N GLY A 86 5.04 -8.78 3.82
CA GLY A 86 6.50 -8.60 3.82
C GLY A 86 7.01 -7.94 5.09
N LEU A 87 6.27 -6.97 5.65
CA LEU A 87 6.60 -6.34 6.94
C LEU A 87 6.46 -7.33 8.09
N ILE A 88 5.37 -8.09 8.13
CA ILE A 88 5.13 -9.12 9.16
C ILE A 88 6.26 -10.15 9.14
N GLN A 89 6.61 -10.69 7.97
CA GLN A 89 7.69 -11.66 7.82
C GLN A 89 9.04 -11.12 8.32
N LYS A 90 9.40 -9.88 7.94
CA LYS A 90 10.64 -9.24 8.44
C LYS A 90 10.61 -9.04 9.96
N SER A 91 9.44 -8.67 10.51
CA SER A 91 9.25 -8.51 11.95
C SER A 91 9.39 -9.84 12.70
N GLU A 92 8.81 -10.92 12.16
CA GLU A 92 8.95 -12.27 12.71
C GLU A 92 10.40 -12.76 12.64
N GLU A 93 11.10 -12.54 11.52
CA GLU A 93 12.53 -12.87 11.38
C GLU A 93 13.38 -12.15 12.43
N LEU A 94 13.14 -10.85 12.62
CA LEU A 94 13.81 -10.05 13.65
C LEU A 94 13.53 -10.59 15.06
N ALA A 95 12.27 -10.87 15.39
CA ALA A 95 11.89 -11.42 16.69
C ALA A 95 12.55 -12.79 16.93
N ASN A 96 12.46 -13.71 15.96
CA ASN A 96 13.04 -15.06 16.05
C ASN A 96 14.56 -15.01 16.23
N SER A 97 15.24 -14.17 15.45
CA SER A 97 16.69 -13.98 15.57
C SER A 97 17.09 -13.41 16.93
N THR A 98 16.34 -12.45 17.46
CA THR A 98 16.57 -11.87 18.79
C THR A 98 16.33 -12.89 19.90
N MET A 99 15.27 -13.68 19.82
CA MET A 99 14.99 -14.77 20.76
C MET A 99 16.08 -15.84 20.75
N ALA A 100 16.59 -16.21 19.57
CA ALA A 100 17.70 -17.15 19.45
C ALA A 100 18.96 -16.62 20.14
N LEU A 101 19.26 -15.32 20.00
CA LEU A 101 20.38 -14.67 20.70
C LEU A 101 20.19 -14.64 22.21
N ILE A 102 18.99 -14.32 22.69
CA ILE A 102 18.67 -14.33 24.13
C ILE A 102 18.85 -15.74 24.71
N GLN A 103 18.32 -16.77 24.06
CA GLN A 103 18.45 -18.16 24.50
C GLN A 103 19.91 -18.62 24.49
N LYS A 104 20.68 -18.27 23.44
CA LYS A 104 22.13 -18.53 23.37
C LYS A 104 22.83 -17.94 24.59
N ASN A 105 22.56 -16.68 24.91
CA ASN A 105 23.20 -15.99 26.01
C ASN A 105 22.79 -16.57 27.36
N GLU A 106 21.51 -16.88 27.57
CA GLU A 106 21.04 -17.52 28.80
C GLU A 106 21.72 -18.89 29.03
N LEU A 107 21.89 -19.70 27.99
CA LEU A 107 22.64 -20.96 28.06
C LEU A 107 24.12 -20.75 28.38
N LEU A 108 24.76 -19.75 27.78
CA LEU A 108 26.16 -19.41 28.08
C LEU A 108 26.36 -18.96 29.53
N VAL A 109 25.43 -18.19 30.08
CA VAL A 109 25.43 -17.81 31.51
C VAL A 109 25.29 -19.06 32.38
N GLN A 110 24.34 -19.95 32.07
CA GLN A 110 24.15 -21.19 32.82
C GLN A 110 25.40 -22.09 32.79
N LEU A 111 26.04 -22.23 31.62
CA LEU A 111 27.29 -22.97 31.46
C LEU A 111 28.42 -22.34 32.29
N LYS A 112 28.52 -21.01 32.30
CA LYS A 112 29.49 -20.28 33.12
C LYS A 112 29.27 -20.54 34.60
N ASP A 113 28.02 -20.49 35.06
CA ASP A 113 27.66 -20.74 36.46
C ASP A 113 27.97 -22.17 36.88
N GLU A 114 27.68 -23.16 36.03
CA GLU A 114 28.01 -24.56 36.33
C GLU A 114 29.52 -24.80 36.32
N LEU A 115 30.26 -24.18 35.40
CA LEU A 115 31.72 -24.21 35.40
C LEU A 115 32.31 -23.62 36.69
N ASN A 116 31.78 -22.48 37.14
CA ASN A 116 32.19 -21.84 38.40
C ASN A 116 31.92 -22.76 39.61
N ARG A 117 30.79 -23.47 39.63
CA ARG A 117 30.46 -24.47 40.68
C ARG A 117 31.43 -25.65 40.67
N VAL A 118 31.77 -26.16 39.49
CA VAL A 118 32.76 -27.25 39.36
C VAL A 118 34.11 -26.81 39.90
N LYS A 119 34.60 -25.62 39.57
CA LYS A 119 35.83 -25.07 40.15
C LYS A 119 35.76 -24.95 41.68
N ALA A 120 34.65 -24.46 42.21
CA ALA A 120 34.45 -24.34 43.66
C ALA A 120 34.49 -25.70 44.38
N ARG A 121 33.97 -26.77 43.74
CA ARG A 121 34.00 -28.14 44.27
C ARG A 121 35.36 -28.83 44.11
N SER A 122 36.06 -28.59 43.01
CA SER A 122 37.32 -29.27 42.67
C SER A 122 38.55 -28.65 43.32
N GLY A 123 38.46 -27.43 43.87
CA GLY A 123 39.58 -26.75 44.52
C GLY A 123 40.78 -26.59 43.57
N SER A 124 41.97 -26.99 44.02
CA SER A 124 43.24 -26.88 43.27
C SER A 124 43.47 -27.96 42.21
N ARG A 125 42.51 -28.88 41.99
CA ARG A 125 42.68 -30.04 41.08
C ARG A 125 42.47 -29.72 39.60
N LEU A 126 41.86 -28.59 39.28
CA LEU A 126 41.71 -28.13 37.89
C LEU A 126 42.87 -27.20 37.53
N PRO A 127 43.53 -27.38 36.38
CA PRO A 127 44.45 -26.39 35.84
C PRO A 127 43.72 -25.04 35.74
N GLY A 128 44.17 -24.04 36.51
CA GLY A 128 43.53 -22.73 36.56
C GLY A 128 43.49 -22.04 35.19
N GLU A 129 44.45 -22.37 34.32
CA GLU A 129 44.56 -21.85 32.95
C GLU A 129 43.40 -22.31 32.05
N ASP A 130 43.06 -23.60 32.04
CA ASP A 130 41.96 -24.12 31.22
C ASP A 130 40.62 -23.53 31.64
N PHE A 131 40.38 -23.42 32.94
CA PHE A 131 39.18 -22.75 33.47
C PHE A 131 39.11 -21.29 33.01
N GLN A 132 40.21 -20.55 33.13
CA GLN A 132 40.25 -19.14 32.76
C GLN A 132 40.05 -18.97 31.26
N ARG A 133 40.60 -19.88 30.45
CA ARG A 133 40.42 -19.92 29.00
C ARG A 133 38.95 -20.13 28.62
N ILE A 134 38.28 -21.11 29.23
CA ILE A 134 36.86 -21.37 28.96
C ILE A 134 36.00 -20.17 29.39
N ASN A 135 36.25 -19.59 30.57
CA ASN A 135 35.52 -18.38 31.00
C ASN A 135 35.71 -17.21 30.03
N THR A 136 36.94 -17.00 29.56
CA THR A 136 37.23 -15.94 28.57
C THR A 136 36.51 -16.20 27.25
N LEU A 137 36.46 -17.46 26.78
CA LEU A 137 35.71 -17.83 25.58
C LEU A 137 34.21 -17.56 25.73
N ILE A 138 33.62 -17.91 26.88
CA ILE A 138 32.21 -17.61 27.17
C ILE A 138 31.98 -16.09 27.16
N ASP A 139 32.81 -15.34 27.88
CA ASP A 139 32.68 -13.88 28.00
C ASP A 139 32.86 -13.14 26.67
N THR A 140 33.66 -13.69 25.74
CA THR A 140 33.85 -13.12 24.41
C THR A 140 32.66 -13.40 23.48
N ASN A 141 31.92 -14.50 23.70
CA ASN A 141 30.84 -14.96 22.82
C ASN A 141 29.42 -14.58 23.30
N ILE A 142 29.25 -14.20 24.56
CA ILE A 142 27.95 -13.84 25.15
C ILE A 142 27.44 -12.45 24.71
N SER A 143 28.30 -11.54 24.27
CA SER A 143 27.90 -10.25 23.71
C SER A 143 28.90 -9.82 22.65
N SER A 144 28.92 -10.55 21.54
CA SER A 144 29.86 -10.25 20.47
C SER A 144 29.42 -9.04 19.65
N GLU A 145 30.40 -8.29 19.13
CA GLU A 145 30.17 -7.22 18.14
C GLU A 145 29.41 -7.74 16.92
N GLN A 146 29.61 -9.02 16.57
CA GLN A 146 28.97 -9.67 15.45
C GLN A 146 27.47 -9.92 15.68
N ASP A 147 27.07 -10.34 16.89
CA ASP A 147 25.66 -10.49 17.27
C ASP A 147 24.94 -9.14 17.17
N TRP A 148 25.60 -8.06 17.62
CA TRP A 148 25.05 -6.71 17.47
C TRP A 148 24.88 -6.30 16.01
N LYS A 149 25.87 -6.52 15.14
CA LYS A 149 25.77 -6.18 13.71
C LYS A 149 24.66 -6.94 13.00
N LEU A 150 24.48 -8.23 13.33
CA LEU A 150 23.39 -9.03 12.79
C LEU A 150 22.03 -8.49 13.25
N PHE A 151 21.90 -8.22 14.55
CA PHE A 151 20.71 -7.61 15.12
C PHE A 151 20.39 -6.26 14.45
N GLU A 152 21.38 -5.36 14.36
CA GLU A 152 21.22 -4.01 13.79
C GLU A 152 20.79 -4.06 12.32
N SER A 153 21.37 -4.97 11.54
CA SER A 153 20.97 -5.20 10.14
C SER A 153 19.51 -5.60 10.03
N ASN A 154 19.05 -6.56 10.85
CA ASN A 154 17.66 -7.00 10.84
C ASN A 154 16.70 -5.95 11.42
N PHE A 155 17.13 -5.24 12.46
CA PHE A 155 16.38 -4.14 13.06
C PHE A 155 16.11 -3.03 12.03
N ASN A 156 17.13 -2.62 11.28
CA ASN A 156 17.01 -1.56 10.28
C ASN A 156 16.12 -1.96 9.09
N LYS A 157 15.90 -3.26 8.82
CA LYS A 157 14.93 -3.73 7.79
C LYS A 157 13.47 -3.55 8.21
N VAL A 158 13.20 -3.48 9.53
CA VAL A 158 11.84 -3.39 10.11
C VAL A 158 11.56 -1.96 10.59
N HIS A 159 12.53 -1.36 11.27
CA HIS A 159 12.47 0.00 11.82
C HIS A 159 13.40 0.91 11.04
N GLU A 160 13.10 1.06 9.75
CA GLU A 160 13.85 1.93 8.86
C GLU A 160 13.97 3.34 9.47
N GLN A 161 15.18 3.89 9.42
CA GLN A 161 15.49 5.27 9.84
C GLN A 161 15.30 5.59 11.33
N PHE A 162 14.81 4.67 12.20
CA PHE A 162 14.61 4.95 13.63
C PHE A 162 15.90 5.43 14.30
N LEU A 163 16.99 4.67 14.18
CA LEU A 163 18.28 5.02 14.81
C LEU A 163 18.85 6.30 14.22
N LYS A 164 18.63 6.54 12.92
CA LYS A 164 19.08 7.74 12.21
C LYS A 164 18.35 8.98 12.74
N HIS A 165 17.01 8.95 12.76
CA HIS A 165 16.19 10.05 13.29
C HIS A 165 16.43 10.30 14.77
N LEU A 166 16.68 9.24 15.55
CA LEU A 166 17.01 9.37 16.97
C LEU A 166 18.35 10.10 17.15
N LEU A 167 19.37 9.75 16.36
CA LEU A 167 20.69 10.40 16.42
C LEU A 167 20.68 11.83 15.87
N GLU A 168 19.89 12.10 14.83
CA GLU A 168 19.70 13.45 14.29
C GLU A 168 19.07 14.40 15.33
N LYS A 169 18.09 13.91 16.09
CA LYS A 169 17.43 14.69 17.13
C LYS A 169 18.25 14.80 18.42
N TYR A 170 18.99 13.74 18.77
CA TYR A 170 19.78 13.65 19.99
C TYR A 170 21.23 13.24 19.67
N PRO A 171 22.07 14.18 19.22
CA PRO A 171 23.44 13.88 18.76
C PRO A 171 24.39 13.40 19.85
N ASP A 172 24.07 13.64 21.13
CA ASP A 172 24.87 13.22 22.30
C ASP A 172 24.69 11.73 22.68
N LEU A 173 23.87 10.99 21.92
CA LEU A 173 23.68 9.55 22.11
C LEU A 173 24.91 8.78 21.61
N GLY A 174 25.48 7.98 22.50
CA GLY A 174 26.55 7.06 22.13
C GLY A 174 26.01 5.75 21.56
N GLN A 175 26.88 4.90 21.01
CA GLN A 175 26.48 3.57 20.52
C GLN A 175 25.75 2.74 21.58
N GLY A 176 26.21 2.76 22.84
CA GLY A 176 25.56 2.03 23.92
C GLY A 176 24.13 2.51 24.22
N ASP A 177 23.83 3.79 23.94
CA ASP A 177 22.50 4.36 24.09
C ASP A 177 21.60 3.95 22.92
N LEU A 178 22.14 3.94 21.69
CA LEU A 178 21.46 3.47 20.48
C LEU A 178 21.10 1.98 20.58
N LYS A 179 22.03 1.13 21.08
CA LYS A 179 21.76 -0.28 21.37
C LYS A 179 20.57 -0.45 22.32
N LEU A 180 20.59 0.29 23.42
CA LEU A 180 19.50 0.26 24.39
C LEU A 180 18.18 0.76 23.78
N ALA A 181 18.20 1.86 23.01
CA ALA A 181 17.02 2.40 22.36
C ALA A 181 16.39 1.40 21.36
N ALA A 182 17.21 0.70 20.57
CA ALA A 182 16.74 -0.34 19.65
C ALA A 182 16.05 -1.50 20.40
N TYR A 183 16.64 -1.98 21.50
CA TYR A 183 16.02 -3.02 22.31
C TYR A 183 14.72 -2.58 22.98
N LEU A 184 14.64 -1.30 23.40
CA LEU A 184 13.42 -0.72 23.94
C LEU A 184 12.33 -0.56 22.88
N ARG A 185 12.70 -0.19 21.65
CA ARG A 185 11.80 -0.10 20.49
C ARG A 185 11.16 -1.44 20.18
N MET A 186 11.93 -2.52 20.33
CA MET A 186 11.44 -3.90 20.20
C MET A 186 10.64 -4.39 21.42
N ASN A 187 10.37 -3.51 22.39
CA ASN A 187 9.63 -3.82 23.60
C ASN A 187 10.25 -4.97 24.43
N LEU A 188 11.58 -5.10 24.42
CA LEU A 188 12.27 -6.10 25.23
C LEU A 188 12.22 -5.74 26.72
N SER A 189 12.05 -6.76 27.55
CA SER A 189 12.07 -6.63 29.01
C SER A 189 13.48 -6.29 29.52
N THR A 190 13.56 -5.74 30.73
CA THR A 190 14.86 -5.49 31.40
C THR A 190 15.69 -6.78 31.52
N LYS A 191 15.06 -7.95 31.67
CA LYS A 191 15.75 -9.25 31.70
C LYS A 191 16.41 -9.56 30.36
N GLU A 192 15.67 -9.46 29.27
CA GLU A 192 16.16 -9.78 27.93
C GLU A 192 17.26 -8.81 27.50
N ILE A 193 17.10 -7.51 27.80
CA ILE A 193 18.12 -6.50 27.57
C ILE A 193 19.41 -6.81 28.36
N ALA A 194 19.28 -7.25 29.61
CA ALA A 194 20.43 -7.64 30.43
C ALA A 194 21.19 -8.83 29.81
N GLN A 195 20.47 -9.82 29.27
CA GLN A 195 21.06 -10.98 28.58
C GLN A 195 21.77 -10.57 27.29
N LEU A 196 21.17 -9.71 26.47
CA LEU A 196 21.75 -9.25 25.20
C LEU A 196 22.99 -8.38 25.40
N LEU A 197 23.00 -7.55 26.45
CA LEU A 197 24.13 -6.67 26.76
C LEU A 197 25.18 -7.33 27.66
N ASN A 198 24.94 -8.54 28.15
CA ASN A 198 25.74 -9.21 29.17
C ASN A 198 26.06 -8.30 30.38
N ILE A 199 25.02 -7.68 30.95
CA ILE A 199 25.14 -6.84 32.15
C ILE A 199 24.05 -7.19 33.15
N THR A 200 24.19 -6.69 34.38
CA THR A 200 23.16 -6.91 35.41
C THR A 200 21.90 -6.10 35.12
N HIS A 201 20.74 -6.58 35.61
CA HIS A 201 19.48 -5.83 35.57
C HIS A 201 19.63 -4.40 36.13
N ARG A 202 20.40 -4.25 37.22
CA ARG A 202 20.65 -2.94 37.83
C ARG A 202 21.40 -1.99 36.88
N SER A 203 22.36 -2.52 36.12
CA SER A 203 23.09 -1.76 35.11
C SER A 203 22.19 -1.34 33.95
N VAL A 204 21.22 -2.17 33.55
CA VAL A 204 20.19 -1.78 32.55
C VAL A 204 19.35 -0.62 33.09
N GLU A 205 18.85 -0.69 34.32
CA GLU A 205 18.06 0.39 34.91
C GLU A 205 18.83 1.72 34.99
N LEU A 206 20.11 1.67 35.33
CA LEU A 206 20.96 2.86 35.33
C LEU A 206 21.15 3.44 33.92
N LYS A 207 21.33 2.59 32.91
CA LYS A 207 21.39 3.02 31.50
C LYS A 207 20.04 3.62 31.05
N ARG A 208 18.90 3.03 31.41
CA ARG A 208 17.56 3.58 31.13
C ARG A 208 17.38 4.96 31.76
N TYR A 209 17.83 5.15 33.00
CA TYR A 209 17.82 6.45 33.66
C TYR A 209 18.64 7.49 32.89
N ARG A 210 19.88 7.15 32.52
CA ARG A 210 20.75 8.04 31.73
C ARG A 210 20.15 8.37 30.37
N LEU A 211 19.57 7.38 29.70
CA LEU A 211 18.92 7.56 28.40
C LEU A 211 17.73 8.53 28.51
N ARG A 212 16.86 8.40 29.52
CA ARG A 212 15.79 9.37 29.76
C ARG A 212 16.32 10.80 29.90
N LYS A 213 17.41 10.99 30.65
CA LYS A 213 18.04 12.31 30.83
C LYS A 213 18.61 12.88 29.53
N LYS A 214 19.22 12.04 28.69
CA LYS A 214 19.73 12.46 27.37
C LYS A 214 18.62 12.82 26.38
N LEU A 215 17.45 12.20 26.53
CA LEU A 215 16.27 12.44 25.69
C LEU A 215 15.36 13.55 26.23
N ASP A 216 15.76 14.20 27.33
CA ASP A 216 14.99 15.24 28.04
C ASP A 216 13.55 14.80 28.39
N LEU A 217 13.41 13.55 28.83
CA LEU A 217 12.10 12.98 29.21
C LEU A 217 11.81 13.21 30.70
N ASP A 218 10.55 13.53 31.01
CA ASP A 218 10.08 13.61 32.39
C ASP A 218 10.24 12.25 33.12
N ALA A 219 10.43 12.31 34.44
CA ALA A 219 10.66 11.13 35.27
C ALA A 219 9.48 10.13 35.23
N ASN A 220 8.25 10.62 35.02
CA ASN A 220 7.06 9.77 34.93
C ASN A 220 6.85 9.17 33.54
N THR A 221 7.62 9.58 32.53
CA THR A 221 7.49 9.05 31.18
C THR A 221 8.00 7.61 31.11
N ASN A 222 7.14 6.69 30.64
CA ASN A 222 7.55 5.34 30.35
C ASN A 222 8.46 5.33 29.12
N LEU A 223 9.76 5.11 29.36
CA LEU A 223 10.77 5.09 28.29
C LEU A 223 10.50 4.02 27.23
N SER A 224 10.00 2.83 27.60
CA SER A 224 9.69 1.78 26.62
C SER A 224 8.54 2.21 25.72
N GLU A 225 7.47 2.74 26.31
CA GLU A 225 6.32 3.23 25.54
C GLU A 225 6.69 4.40 24.63
N PHE A 226 7.50 5.34 25.13
CA PHE A 226 8.05 6.42 24.32
C PHE A 226 8.81 5.86 23.11
N MET A 227 9.70 4.89 23.33
CA MET A 227 10.49 4.28 22.26
C MET A 227 9.62 3.54 21.26
N ILE A 228 8.50 2.90 21.66
CA ILE A 228 7.57 2.19 20.77
C ILE A 228 6.70 3.14 19.94
N LYS A 229 6.49 4.37 20.41
CA LYS A 229 5.69 5.39 19.70
C LYS A 229 6.50 6.33 18.81
N TYR A 230 7.77 6.54 19.12
CA TYR A 230 8.69 7.43 18.39
C TYR A 230 8.83 7.05 16.91
#